data_AF-A0A2G1ZXD2-F1
#
_entry.id   AF-A0A2G1ZXD2-F1
#
_cell.length_a   1.000
_cell.length_b   1.000
_cell.length_c   1.000
_cell.angle_alpha   90.00
_cell.angle_beta   90.00
_cell.angle_gamma   90.00
#
_symmetry.space_group_name_H-M   'P 1'
#
loop_
_entity.id
_entity.type
_entity.pdbx_description
1 polymer ?
#
loop_
_entity_poly.entity_id
_entity_poly.type
_entity_poly.pdbx_seq_one_letter_code
_entity_poly.pdbx_strand_id
1 'polypeptide(L)'
;MKDFSMNVFFRAVQLISLAMASNIIYAENIITQTGLNDFQKQLIKHNQASIIKLLAKDNISGAAIALVDKKGIIWAQGFGGKGDKGGNAIGVKTLFSIESQTKMFTTLGVLRAVQKGELSLNKPIVRYLPRLKVYSVFQTNPGNLITLKELLSHSAGFAHEAPIGNNFGSNANFQTHMNSILAGTWLQFPAGTGYNYSNVGIDLAGFLGSPQEQFDFAQSNPFFQQGVTNLTENVQQSAAGRSRLSAGDTLERLRTVPLEVAQPLIQGQKQDILSLLGIS
;
A
#
# COMPACT_ATOMS: atom_id res chain seq x y z
N MET A 1 -3.79 -66.21 2.92
CA MET A 1 -4.59 -65.03 3.32
C MET A 1 -3.82 -64.17 4.34
N LYS A 2 -2.71 -63.51 3.96
CA LYS A 2 -1.96 -62.63 4.90
C LYS A 2 -1.29 -61.37 4.32
N ASP A 3 -1.43 -61.05 3.04
CA ASP A 3 -0.84 -59.81 2.46
C ASP A 3 -1.84 -58.78 1.95
N PHE A 4 -3.14 -59.04 2.10
CA PHE A 4 -4.19 -58.15 1.58
C PHE A 4 -4.55 -57.00 2.54
N SER A 5 -4.08 -56.98 3.80
CA SER A 5 -4.57 -56.04 4.82
C SER A 5 -3.71 -54.79 5.04
N MET A 6 -2.38 -54.84 4.85
CA MET A 6 -1.53 -53.67 5.13
C MET A 6 -1.48 -52.67 3.97
N ASN A 7 -1.30 -53.13 2.73
CA ASN A 7 -1.13 -52.22 1.58
C ASN A 7 -2.40 -51.40 1.28
N VAL A 8 -3.58 -51.97 1.52
CA VAL A 8 -4.86 -51.25 1.38
C VAL A 8 -5.02 -50.21 2.50
N PHE A 9 -4.63 -50.56 3.74
CA PHE A 9 -4.66 -49.65 4.88
C PHE A 9 -3.71 -48.45 4.69
N PHE A 10 -2.46 -48.67 4.27
CA PHE A 10 -1.53 -47.57 3.99
C PHE A 10 -1.99 -46.66 2.84
N ARG A 11 -2.58 -47.22 1.77
CA ARG A 11 -3.17 -46.42 0.68
C ARG A 11 -4.38 -45.61 1.14
N ALA A 12 -5.25 -46.19 1.98
CA ALA A 12 -6.39 -45.47 2.54
C ALA A 12 -5.96 -44.32 3.47
N VAL A 13 -4.95 -44.55 4.33
CA VAL A 13 -4.38 -43.51 5.19
C VAL A 13 -3.72 -42.39 4.37
N GLN A 14 -2.98 -42.72 3.30
CA GLN A 14 -2.40 -41.74 2.38
C GLN A 14 -3.48 -40.93 1.64
N LEU A 15 -4.56 -41.56 1.18
CA LEU A 15 -5.67 -40.86 0.52
C LEU A 15 -6.42 -39.94 1.48
N ILE A 16 -6.66 -40.36 2.73
CA ILE A 16 -7.30 -39.54 3.76
C ILE A 16 -6.41 -38.36 4.14
N SER A 17 -5.11 -38.57 4.30
CA SER A 17 -4.18 -37.48 4.63
C SER A 17 -3.97 -36.51 3.47
N LEU A 18 -3.96 -36.97 2.21
CA LEU A 18 -3.99 -36.10 1.03
C LEU A 18 -5.29 -35.31 0.90
N ALA A 19 -6.45 -35.94 1.20
CA ALA A 19 -7.74 -35.26 1.20
C ALA A 19 -7.87 -34.25 2.34
N MET A 20 -7.32 -34.54 3.52
CA MET A 20 -7.29 -33.58 4.63
C MET A 20 -6.32 -32.44 4.37
N ALA A 21 -5.11 -32.72 3.86
CA ALA A 21 -4.15 -31.69 3.47
C ALA A 21 -4.69 -30.81 2.34
N SER A 22 -5.35 -31.39 1.33
CA SER A 22 -5.98 -30.63 0.26
C SER A 22 -7.13 -29.78 0.79
N ASN A 23 -7.99 -30.29 1.68
CA ASN A 23 -9.06 -29.53 2.31
C ASN A 23 -8.56 -28.40 3.23
N ILE A 24 -7.46 -28.62 3.96
CA ILE A 24 -6.82 -27.59 4.79
C ILE A 24 -6.23 -26.48 3.92
N ILE A 25 -5.49 -26.85 2.86
CA ILE A 25 -4.97 -25.89 1.87
C ILE A 25 -6.12 -25.15 1.16
N TYR A 26 -7.24 -25.83 0.86
CA TYR A 26 -8.42 -25.21 0.25
C TYR A 26 -9.12 -24.23 1.20
N ALA A 27 -9.21 -24.55 2.49
CA ALA A 27 -9.81 -23.72 3.51
C ALA A 27 -9.00 -22.45 3.82
N GLU A 28 -7.67 -22.50 3.68
CA GLU A 28 -6.83 -21.28 3.76
C GLU A 28 -6.96 -20.37 2.55
N ASN A 29 -7.49 -20.88 1.43
CA ASN A 29 -7.56 -20.17 0.17
C ASN A 29 -8.94 -19.57 -0.13
N ILE A 30 -9.99 -19.91 0.63
CA ILE A 30 -11.37 -19.46 0.38
C ILE A 30 -12.10 -19.13 1.68
N ILE A 31 -12.71 -17.95 1.73
CA ILE A 31 -13.72 -17.55 2.72
C ILE A 31 -15.05 -17.42 1.98
N THR A 32 -16.14 -17.93 2.53
CA THR A 32 -17.49 -17.74 1.96
C THR A 32 -18.51 -17.63 3.08
N GLN A 33 -19.39 -16.63 2.99
CA GLN A 33 -20.46 -16.45 3.97
C GLN A 33 -21.49 -17.58 3.86
N THR A 34 -22.08 -17.98 4.98
CA THR A 34 -23.22 -18.90 4.99
C THR A 34 -24.51 -18.21 4.55
N GLY A 35 -25.47 -18.96 3.99
CA GLY A 35 -26.78 -18.41 3.62
C GLY A 35 -26.82 -17.55 2.35
N LEU A 36 -25.88 -17.77 1.41
CA LEU A 36 -25.88 -17.08 0.12
C LEU A 36 -27.18 -17.35 -0.66
N ASN A 37 -27.73 -16.30 -1.25
CA ASN A 37 -28.82 -16.45 -2.23
C ASN A 37 -28.28 -16.95 -3.58
N ASP A 38 -29.17 -17.38 -4.46
CA ASP A 38 -28.76 -18.00 -5.73
C ASP A 38 -28.05 -17.03 -6.68
N PHE A 39 -28.41 -15.74 -6.62
CA PHE A 39 -27.67 -14.71 -7.36
C PHE A 39 -26.21 -14.62 -6.90
N GLN A 40 -25.95 -14.57 -5.59
CA GLN A 40 -24.59 -14.52 -5.04
C GLN A 40 -23.79 -15.77 -5.43
N LYS A 41 -24.39 -16.96 -5.35
CA LYS A 41 -23.74 -18.22 -5.78
C LYS A 41 -23.38 -18.19 -7.26
N GLN A 42 -24.30 -17.75 -8.12
CA GLN A 42 -24.06 -17.64 -9.57
C GLN A 42 -22.98 -16.60 -9.88
N LEU A 43 -23.00 -15.46 -9.20
CA LEU A 43 -22.01 -14.41 -9.34
C LEU A 43 -20.61 -14.90 -8.96
N ILE A 44 -20.46 -15.60 -7.83
CA ILE A 44 -19.17 -16.18 -7.40
C ILE A 44 -18.68 -17.18 -8.44
N LYS A 45 -19.53 -18.11 -8.87
CA LYS A 45 -19.16 -19.13 -9.88
C LYS A 45 -18.74 -18.50 -11.21
N HIS A 46 -19.45 -17.47 -11.66
CA HIS A 46 -19.10 -16.72 -12.87
C HIS A 46 -17.74 -16.04 -12.72
N ASN A 47 -17.51 -15.33 -11.61
CA ASN A 47 -16.25 -14.63 -11.36
C ASN A 47 -15.07 -15.59 -11.23
N GLN A 48 -15.21 -16.72 -10.53
CA GLN A 48 -14.16 -17.75 -10.46
C GLN A 48 -13.70 -18.20 -11.85
N ALA A 49 -14.65 -18.51 -12.74
CA ALA A 49 -14.34 -18.94 -14.10
C ALA A 49 -13.69 -17.82 -14.93
N SER A 50 -14.16 -16.58 -14.79
CA SER A 50 -13.62 -15.42 -15.50
C SER A 50 -12.21 -15.05 -15.01
N ILE A 51 -11.96 -15.07 -13.70
CA ILE A 51 -10.65 -14.74 -13.10
C ILE A 51 -9.57 -15.70 -13.61
N ILE A 52 -9.82 -17.02 -13.59
CA ILE A 52 -8.84 -18.00 -14.07
C ILE A 52 -8.48 -17.75 -15.54
N LYS A 53 -9.48 -17.42 -16.38
CA LYS A 53 -9.25 -17.10 -17.79
C LYS A 53 -8.45 -15.81 -17.96
N LEU A 54 -8.74 -14.77 -17.18
CA LEU A 54 -8.03 -13.49 -17.25
C LEU A 54 -6.58 -13.63 -16.78
N LEU A 55 -6.33 -14.34 -15.67
CA LEU A 55 -4.98 -14.59 -15.19
C LEU A 55 -4.13 -15.28 -16.26
N ALA A 56 -4.68 -16.31 -16.92
CA ALA A 56 -3.98 -17.01 -18.00
C ALA A 56 -3.78 -16.13 -19.24
N LYS A 57 -4.80 -15.37 -19.64
CA LYS A 57 -4.77 -14.49 -20.81
C LYS A 57 -3.72 -13.38 -20.67
N ASP A 58 -3.66 -12.76 -19.50
CA ASP A 58 -2.83 -11.58 -19.24
C ASP A 58 -1.48 -11.95 -18.59
N ASN A 59 -1.17 -13.25 -18.52
CA ASN A 59 0.05 -13.80 -17.94
C ASN A 59 0.32 -13.29 -16.50
N ILE A 60 -0.74 -13.25 -15.68
CA ILE A 60 -0.68 -12.87 -14.28
C ILE A 60 -0.56 -14.15 -13.44
N SER A 61 0.51 -14.28 -12.65
CA SER A 61 0.81 -15.49 -11.87
C SER A 61 -0.27 -15.87 -10.85
N GLY A 62 -0.97 -14.88 -10.32
CA GLY A 62 -2.13 -15.09 -9.46
C GLY A 62 -2.69 -13.81 -8.83
N ALA A 63 -3.81 -13.95 -8.12
CA ALA A 63 -4.52 -12.86 -7.46
C ALA A 63 -5.27 -13.35 -6.22
N ALA A 64 -5.50 -12.46 -5.26
CA ALA A 64 -6.48 -12.67 -4.19
C ALA A 64 -7.64 -11.68 -4.39
N ILE A 65 -8.87 -12.19 -4.42
CA ILE A 65 -10.08 -11.42 -4.70
C ILE A 65 -11.04 -11.54 -3.53
N ALA A 66 -11.68 -10.44 -3.14
CA ALA A 66 -12.76 -10.44 -2.17
C ALA A 66 -13.99 -9.69 -2.73
N LEU A 67 -15.16 -10.29 -2.53
CA LEU A 67 -16.47 -9.69 -2.72
C LEU A 67 -17.04 -9.37 -1.34
N VAL A 68 -17.39 -8.11 -1.12
CA VAL A 68 -17.88 -7.59 0.16
C VAL A 68 -19.24 -6.91 -0.03
N ASP A 69 -20.06 -6.94 1.01
CA ASP A 69 -21.25 -6.11 1.15
C ASP A 69 -21.31 -5.41 2.51
N LYS A 70 -22.45 -4.80 2.82
CA LYS A 70 -22.68 -4.11 4.10
C LYS A 70 -22.57 -5.00 5.35
N LYS A 71 -22.67 -6.33 5.21
CA LYS A 71 -22.54 -7.31 6.29
C LYS A 71 -21.13 -7.90 6.39
N GLY A 72 -20.27 -7.65 5.40
CA GLY A 72 -18.87 -8.06 5.38
C GLY A 72 -18.49 -8.85 4.14
N ILE A 73 -17.52 -9.76 4.29
CA ILE A 73 -17.02 -10.59 3.18
C ILE A 73 -18.08 -11.64 2.82
N ILE A 74 -18.62 -11.56 1.61
CA ILE A 74 -19.49 -12.58 1.02
C ILE A 74 -18.64 -13.76 0.53
N TRP A 75 -17.52 -13.45 -0.12
CA TRP A 75 -16.59 -14.42 -0.68
C TRP A 75 -15.19 -13.81 -0.77
N ALA A 76 -14.16 -14.55 -0.42
CA ALA A 76 -12.79 -14.20 -0.74
C ALA A 76 -12.05 -15.44 -1.20
N GLN A 77 -11.18 -15.33 -2.20
CA GLN A 77 -10.44 -16.46 -2.71
C GLN A 77 -9.11 -16.04 -3.32
N GLY A 78 -8.09 -16.88 -3.11
CA GLY A 78 -6.84 -16.82 -3.84
C GLY A 78 -6.84 -17.70 -5.10
N PHE A 79 -6.15 -17.24 -6.14
CA PHE A 79 -6.03 -17.88 -7.44
C PHE A 79 -4.58 -17.85 -7.90
N GLY A 80 -4.12 -18.92 -8.54
CA GLY A 80 -2.75 -19.02 -9.06
C GLY A 80 -1.70 -19.27 -7.97
N GLY A 81 -0.45 -18.94 -8.27
CA GLY A 81 0.71 -19.19 -7.40
C GLY A 81 1.70 -18.02 -7.41
N LYS A 82 2.56 -17.95 -6.39
CA LYS A 82 3.59 -16.91 -6.30
C LYS A 82 4.68 -17.11 -7.37
N GLY A 83 4.93 -16.06 -8.16
CA GLY A 83 5.97 -16.04 -9.20
C GLY A 83 5.64 -16.83 -10.46
N ASP A 84 6.50 -16.73 -11.47
CA ASP A 84 6.21 -17.13 -12.86
C ASP A 84 6.12 -18.65 -13.11
N LYS A 85 6.37 -19.50 -12.08
CA LYS A 85 6.50 -20.96 -12.24
C LYS A 85 5.86 -21.78 -11.13
N GLY A 86 4.66 -21.40 -10.68
CA GLY A 86 3.88 -22.23 -9.76
C GLY A 86 4.50 -22.36 -8.36
N GLY A 87 5.01 -21.24 -7.83
CA GLY A 87 5.35 -21.16 -6.41
C GLY A 87 4.11 -21.27 -5.52
N ASN A 88 4.30 -21.10 -4.21
CA ASN A 88 3.25 -21.30 -3.19
C ASN A 88 1.91 -20.70 -3.61
N ALA A 89 0.83 -21.46 -3.41
CA ALA A 89 -0.53 -21.04 -3.75
C ALA A 89 -0.82 -19.66 -3.16
N ILE A 90 -1.45 -18.80 -3.95
CA ILE A 90 -2.00 -17.55 -3.44
C ILE A 90 -3.28 -17.89 -2.69
N GLY A 91 -3.32 -17.58 -1.39
CA GLY A 91 -4.51 -17.61 -0.54
C GLY A 91 -4.99 -16.23 -0.13
N VAL A 92 -6.10 -16.16 0.61
CA VAL A 92 -6.73 -14.90 1.07
C VAL A 92 -5.86 -14.08 2.03
N LYS A 93 -4.83 -14.71 2.62
CA LYS A 93 -3.84 -14.07 3.49
C LYS A 93 -2.56 -13.68 2.75
N THR A 94 -2.50 -13.87 1.44
CA THR A 94 -1.32 -13.49 0.65
C THR A 94 -1.17 -11.99 0.64
N LEU A 95 0.04 -11.54 0.91
CA LEU A 95 0.37 -10.12 0.95
C LEU A 95 0.86 -9.67 -0.44
N PHE A 96 0.38 -8.50 -0.86
CA PHE A 96 0.72 -7.86 -2.11
C PHE A 96 1.22 -6.45 -1.82
N SER A 97 2.18 -5.97 -2.62
CA SER A 97 2.42 -4.53 -2.67
C SER A 97 1.17 -3.88 -3.28
N ILE A 98 0.54 -2.99 -2.53
CA ILE A 98 -0.64 -2.24 -2.98
C ILE A 98 -0.27 -0.96 -3.73
N GLU A 99 1.04 -0.68 -3.83
CA GLU A 99 1.61 0.40 -4.62
C GLU A 99 0.90 1.75 -4.37
N SER A 100 0.45 2.39 -5.43
CA SER A 100 -0.19 3.69 -5.41
C SER A 100 -1.52 3.76 -4.66
N GLN A 101 -2.14 2.62 -4.28
CA GLN A 101 -3.30 2.65 -3.39
C GLN A 101 -2.97 3.21 -2.01
N THR A 102 -1.68 3.20 -1.66
CA THR A 102 -1.15 3.77 -0.42
C THR A 102 -1.45 5.26 -0.27
N LYS A 103 -1.50 5.99 -1.38
CA LYS A 103 -1.76 7.43 -1.38
C LYS A 103 -3.08 7.79 -0.69
N MET A 104 -4.07 6.90 -0.71
CA MET A 104 -5.32 7.09 0.03
C MET A 104 -5.06 7.19 1.54
N PHE A 105 -4.21 6.33 2.09
CA PHE A 105 -3.85 6.37 3.50
C PHE A 105 -3.02 7.60 3.86
N THR A 106 -2.03 7.95 3.01
CA THR A 106 -1.24 9.18 3.16
C THR A 106 -2.16 10.40 3.18
N THR A 107 -3.09 10.48 2.22
CA THR A 107 -4.08 11.57 2.12
C THR A 107 -4.96 11.63 3.37
N LEU A 108 -5.46 10.51 3.85
CA LEU A 108 -6.30 10.46 5.04
C LEU A 108 -5.55 10.92 6.29
N GLY A 109 -4.32 10.48 6.51
CA GLY A 109 -3.52 10.93 7.64
C GLY A 109 -3.20 12.43 7.56
N VAL A 110 -2.87 12.94 6.37
CA VAL A 110 -2.68 14.39 6.15
C VAL A 110 -3.97 15.19 6.44
N LEU A 111 -5.14 14.68 6.02
CA LEU A 111 -6.41 15.33 6.29
C LEU A 111 -6.81 15.30 7.78
N ARG A 112 -6.30 14.36 8.58
CA ARG A 112 -6.45 14.38 10.05
C ARG A 112 -5.69 15.54 10.67
N ALA A 113 -4.45 15.78 10.26
CA ALA A 113 -3.69 16.96 10.70
C ALA A 113 -4.38 18.27 10.27
N VAL A 114 -5.02 18.30 9.10
CA VAL A 114 -5.88 19.42 8.68
C VAL A 114 -7.09 19.59 9.61
N GLN A 115 -7.78 18.49 9.93
CA GLN A 115 -8.95 18.51 10.83
C GLN A 115 -8.59 19.03 12.22
N LYS A 116 -7.39 18.75 12.73
CA LYS A 116 -6.86 19.25 14.01
C LYS A 116 -6.37 20.70 13.94
N GLY A 117 -6.33 21.31 12.75
CA GLY A 117 -5.85 22.68 12.56
C GLY A 117 -4.31 22.81 12.51
N GLU A 118 -3.57 21.71 12.49
CA GLU A 118 -2.10 21.70 12.42
C GLU A 118 -1.61 22.02 11.00
N LEU A 119 -2.33 21.52 10.00
CA LEU A 119 -2.13 21.83 8.59
C LEU A 119 -3.35 22.57 8.02
N SER A 120 -3.16 23.22 6.88
CA SER A 120 -4.23 23.87 6.13
C SER A 120 -4.13 23.51 4.67
N LEU A 121 -5.27 23.12 4.09
CA LEU A 121 -5.37 22.80 2.67
C LEU A 121 -5.00 23.98 1.77
N ASN A 122 -5.25 25.22 2.20
CA ASN A 122 -5.20 26.39 1.32
C ASN A 122 -4.01 27.32 1.62
N LYS A 123 -3.17 27.00 2.61
CA LYS A 123 -1.97 27.82 2.87
C LYS A 123 -0.85 27.43 1.90
N PRO A 124 -0.04 28.40 1.45
CA PRO A 124 1.13 28.11 0.62
C PRO A 124 2.04 27.06 1.25
N ILE A 125 2.50 26.10 0.45
CA ILE A 125 3.26 24.94 0.92
C ILE A 125 4.60 25.35 1.53
N VAL A 126 5.22 26.40 1.00
CA VAL A 126 6.49 26.95 1.50
C VAL A 126 6.42 27.49 2.91
N ARG A 127 5.20 27.75 3.44
CA ARG A 127 5.01 28.07 4.86
C ARG A 127 5.41 26.90 5.76
N TYR A 128 5.18 25.68 5.30
CA TYR A 128 5.54 24.45 6.02
C TYR A 128 6.91 23.92 5.59
N LEU A 129 7.30 24.15 4.33
CA LEU A 129 8.56 23.70 3.74
C LEU A 129 9.38 24.91 3.24
N PRO A 130 9.96 25.73 4.12
CA PRO A 130 10.68 26.95 3.73
C PRO A 130 11.92 26.69 2.87
N ARG A 131 12.47 25.47 2.92
CA ARG A 131 13.61 25.06 2.08
C ARG A 131 13.22 24.51 0.72
N LEU A 132 11.94 24.27 0.46
CA LEU A 132 11.47 23.74 -0.81
C LEU A 132 11.73 24.75 -1.91
N LYS A 133 12.62 24.40 -2.83
CA LYS A 133 12.85 25.18 -4.06
C LYS A 133 11.96 24.63 -5.18
N VAL A 134 11.14 25.50 -5.76
CA VAL A 134 10.32 25.17 -6.92
C VAL A 134 10.66 26.12 -8.06
N TYR A 135 11.02 25.55 -9.21
CA TYR A 135 11.35 26.29 -10.41
C TYR A 135 10.19 26.24 -11.40
N SER A 136 9.95 27.34 -12.10
CA SER A 136 8.91 27.42 -13.12
C SER A 136 9.28 28.45 -14.18
N VAL A 137 9.02 28.12 -15.44
CA VAL A 137 9.05 29.07 -16.55
C VAL A 137 7.71 29.80 -16.74
N PHE A 138 6.67 29.37 -16.01
CA PHE A 138 5.30 29.84 -16.22
C PHE A 138 4.88 30.96 -15.25
N GLN A 139 5.48 31.02 -14.07
CA GLN A 139 5.06 31.91 -13.00
C GLN A 139 6.20 32.22 -12.05
N THR A 140 6.16 33.41 -11.44
CA THR A 140 7.11 33.82 -10.40
C THR A 140 6.69 33.25 -9.05
N ASN A 141 7.66 32.86 -8.22
CA ASN A 141 7.43 32.31 -6.88
C ASN A 141 6.41 31.14 -6.84
N PRO A 142 6.56 30.09 -7.66
CA PRO A 142 5.57 29.00 -7.77
C PRO A 142 5.26 28.31 -6.43
N GLY A 143 6.21 28.24 -5.50
CA GLY A 143 5.99 27.68 -4.16
C GLY A 143 4.93 28.42 -3.34
N ASN A 144 4.68 29.70 -3.62
CA ASN A 144 3.62 30.47 -2.96
C ASN A 144 2.21 30.13 -3.49
N LEU A 145 2.13 29.52 -4.67
CA LEU A 145 0.87 29.17 -5.33
C LEU A 145 0.47 27.72 -5.08
N ILE A 146 1.44 26.86 -4.75
CA ILE A 146 1.19 25.45 -4.42
C ILE A 146 0.70 25.38 -2.98
N THR A 147 -0.44 24.74 -2.75
CA THR A 147 -0.95 24.43 -1.42
C THR A 147 -1.06 22.91 -1.22
N LEU A 148 -1.39 22.48 0.00
CA LEU A 148 -1.61 21.06 0.29
C LEU A 148 -2.77 20.49 -0.54
N LYS A 149 -3.78 21.31 -0.89
CA LYS A 149 -4.84 20.93 -1.81
C LYS A 149 -4.25 20.53 -3.17
N GLU A 150 -3.43 21.37 -3.80
CA GLU A 150 -2.85 21.08 -5.11
C GLU A 150 -1.90 19.87 -5.08
N LEU A 151 -1.20 19.64 -3.96
CA LEU A 151 -0.39 18.43 -3.78
C LEU A 151 -1.26 17.16 -3.81
N LEU A 152 -2.31 17.13 -2.98
CA LEU A 152 -3.20 15.97 -2.82
C LEU A 152 -4.09 15.72 -4.04
N SER A 153 -4.45 16.78 -4.78
CA SER A 153 -5.26 16.67 -6.01
C SER A 153 -4.44 16.53 -7.29
N HIS A 154 -3.12 16.31 -7.19
CA HIS A 154 -2.23 16.16 -8.34
C HIS A 154 -2.27 17.34 -9.33
N SER A 155 -2.48 18.55 -8.82
CA SER A 155 -2.58 19.78 -9.62
C SER A 155 -1.48 20.79 -9.33
N ALA A 156 -0.49 20.44 -8.51
CA ALA A 156 0.63 21.33 -8.14
C ALA A 156 1.58 21.69 -9.30
N GLY A 157 1.48 21.02 -10.44
CA GLY A 157 2.38 21.25 -11.58
C GLY A 157 3.62 20.35 -11.59
N PHE A 158 3.85 19.53 -10.58
CA PHE A 158 5.06 18.70 -10.49
C PHE A 158 5.10 17.58 -11.54
N ALA A 159 6.32 17.13 -11.85
CA ALA A 159 6.55 15.92 -12.61
C ALA A 159 6.03 14.67 -11.89
N HIS A 160 5.94 13.56 -12.64
CA HIS A 160 5.47 12.29 -12.12
C HIS A 160 6.31 11.79 -10.94
N GLU A 161 7.63 11.94 -11.02
CA GLU A 161 8.59 11.32 -10.11
C GLU A 161 9.62 12.29 -9.54
N ALA A 162 10.17 11.93 -8.38
CA ALA A 162 11.28 12.64 -7.76
C ALA A 162 12.60 12.45 -8.55
N PRO A 163 13.57 13.38 -8.43
CA PRO A 163 14.86 13.21 -9.08
C PRO A 163 15.63 11.95 -8.63
N ILE A 164 15.61 11.64 -7.33
CA ILE A 164 16.30 10.47 -6.77
C ILE A 164 15.32 9.54 -6.08
N GLY A 165 15.55 8.23 -6.17
CA GLY A 165 14.72 7.20 -5.55
C GLY A 165 13.39 7.01 -6.24
N ASN A 166 13.25 7.37 -7.52
CA ASN A 166 12.04 7.20 -8.35
C ASN A 166 11.83 5.76 -8.89
N ASN A 167 10.67 5.49 -9.50
CA ASN A 167 10.26 4.15 -9.96
C ASN A 167 11.16 3.56 -11.05
N PHE A 168 11.97 4.41 -11.68
CA PHE A 168 12.83 4.06 -12.81
C PHE A 168 14.32 4.15 -12.46
N GLY A 169 14.64 4.53 -11.22
CA GLY A 169 15.99 4.79 -10.75
C GLY A 169 16.48 3.77 -9.73
N SER A 170 17.70 3.98 -9.23
CA SER A 170 18.24 3.22 -8.12
C SER A 170 17.52 3.56 -6.81
N ASN A 171 17.40 2.56 -5.93
CA ASN A 171 16.90 2.75 -4.58
C ASN A 171 17.78 3.77 -3.83
N ALA A 172 17.15 4.70 -3.13
CA ALA A 172 17.81 5.69 -2.28
C ALA A 172 17.06 5.73 -0.96
N ASN A 173 17.73 6.02 0.16
CA ASN A 173 17.04 6.16 1.44
C ASN A 173 16.09 7.38 1.46
N PHE A 174 15.20 7.43 2.44
CA PHE A 174 14.19 8.47 2.58
C PHE A 174 14.77 9.90 2.61
N GLN A 175 15.86 10.11 3.35
CA GLN A 175 16.49 11.42 3.48
C GLN A 175 17.05 11.90 2.14
N THR A 176 17.76 11.03 1.41
CA THR A 176 18.28 11.32 0.08
C THR A 176 17.15 11.61 -0.92
N HIS A 177 16.09 10.80 -0.89
CA HIS A 177 14.90 11.00 -1.71
C HIS A 177 14.26 12.37 -1.45
N MET A 178 13.94 12.69 -0.19
CA MET A 178 13.32 13.97 0.15
C MET A 178 14.22 15.17 -0.09
N ASN A 179 15.52 15.07 0.21
CA ASN A 179 16.48 16.13 -0.09
C ASN A 179 16.55 16.42 -1.59
N SER A 180 16.40 15.40 -2.45
CA SER A 180 16.37 15.59 -3.90
C SER A 180 15.17 16.42 -4.35
N ILE A 181 14.03 16.28 -3.69
CA ILE A 181 12.82 17.07 -3.97
C ILE A 181 12.98 18.49 -3.41
N LEU A 182 13.39 18.61 -2.14
CA LEU A 182 13.52 19.89 -1.44
C LEU A 182 14.58 20.80 -2.07
N ALA A 183 15.68 20.23 -2.56
CA ALA A 183 16.76 20.98 -3.20
C ALA A 183 16.34 21.69 -4.49
N GLY A 184 15.25 21.25 -5.12
CA GLY A 184 14.77 21.87 -6.34
C GLY A 184 14.06 20.92 -7.28
N THR A 185 12.83 21.25 -7.67
CA THR A 185 12.11 20.58 -8.76
C THR A 185 11.43 21.59 -9.68
N TRP A 186 11.21 21.19 -10.95
CA TRP A 186 10.58 22.01 -11.97
C TRP A 186 9.10 21.69 -12.13
N LEU A 187 8.29 22.74 -12.31
CA LEU A 187 6.90 22.57 -12.73
C LEU A 187 6.82 22.25 -14.22
N GLN A 188 5.97 21.30 -14.59
CA GLN A 188 5.61 20.94 -15.96
C GLN A 188 4.45 21.80 -16.51
N PHE A 189 3.65 22.41 -15.63
CA PHE A 189 2.58 23.35 -15.96
C PHE A 189 2.31 24.29 -14.78
N PRO A 190 1.58 25.41 -14.97
CA PRO A 190 1.27 26.32 -13.86
C PRO A 190 0.54 25.61 -12.71
N ALA A 191 0.90 25.95 -11.48
CA ALA A 191 0.28 25.35 -10.30
C ALA A 191 -1.22 25.64 -10.25
N GLY A 192 -2.03 24.61 -9.99
CA GLY A 192 -3.48 24.70 -9.84
C GLY A 192 -4.28 24.75 -11.14
N THR A 193 -3.63 24.77 -12.32
CA THR A 193 -4.34 24.95 -13.62
C THR A 193 -4.59 23.67 -14.40
N GLY A 194 -4.10 22.53 -13.91
CA GLY A 194 -4.17 21.25 -14.63
C GLY A 194 -4.03 20.06 -13.69
N TYR A 195 -3.98 18.87 -14.28
CA TYR A 195 -3.81 17.61 -13.57
C TYR A 195 -2.63 16.84 -14.16
N ASN A 196 -1.73 16.39 -13.28
CA ASN A 196 -0.68 15.44 -13.61
C ASN A 196 -0.41 14.56 -12.41
N TYR A 197 -0.61 13.25 -12.59
CA TYR A 197 -0.37 12.29 -11.53
C TYR A 197 1.09 12.37 -11.06
N SER A 198 1.30 12.75 -9.80
CA SER A 198 2.62 13.07 -9.26
C SER A 198 2.85 12.40 -7.92
N ASN A 199 3.88 11.55 -7.85
CA ASN A 199 4.41 10.99 -6.61
C ASN A 199 5.07 12.09 -5.76
N VAL A 200 5.79 13.02 -6.39
CA VAL A 200 6.40 14.18 -5.71
C VAL A 200 5.38 14.96 -4.87
N GLY A 201 4.19 15.22 -5.43
CA GLY A 201 3.13 15.92 -4.70
C GLY A 201 2.70 15.17 -3.44
N ILE A 202 2.53 13.85 -3.54
CA ILE A 202 2.13 13.02 -2.41
C ILE A 202 3.26 12.80 -1.41
N ASP A 203 4.51 12.69 -1.87
CA ASP A 203 5.68 12.58 -1.00
C ASP A 203 5.84 13.85 -0.15
N LEU A 204 5.67 15.04 -0.75
CA LEU A 204 5.66 16.31 -0.02
C LEU A 204 4.48 16.42 0.97
N ALA A 205 3.28 16.01 0.57
CA ALA A 205 2.12 16.02 1.46
C ALA A 205 2.30 15.05 2.64
N GLY A 206 2.76 13.83 2.35
CA GLY A 206 3.04 12.81 3.36
C GLY A 206 4.17 13.20 4.30
N PHE A 207 5.19 13.92 3.81
CA PHE A 207 6.28 14.44 4.61
C PHE A 207 5.83 15.49 5.65
N LEU A 208 4.78 16.25 5.33
CA LEU A 208 4.15 17.20 6.26
C LEU A 208 3.16 16.57 7.23
N GLY A 209 2.52 15.46 6.84
CA GLY A 209 1.58 14.75 7.70
C GLY A 209 2.28 14.04 8.85
N SER A 210 1.62 13.94 10.00
CA SER A 210 2.13 13.16 11.13
C SER A 210 2.15 11.67 10.78
N PRO A 211 3.32 11.00 10.84
CA PRO A 211 3.38 9.56 10.61
C PRO A 211 2.68 8.78 11.72
N GLN A 212 2.66 9.31 12.94
CA GLN A 212 1.88 8.75 14.04
C GLN A 212 0.39 8.80 13.72
N GLU A 213 -0.12 9.87 13.12
CA GLU A 213 -1.54 9.93 12.74
C GLU A 213 -1.89 9.04 11.58
N GLN A 214 -0.99 8.92 10.59
CA GLN A 214 -1.14 7.95 9.50
C GLN A 214 -1.18 6.52 10.07
N PHE A 215 -0.31 6.22 11.04
CA PHE A 215 -0.27 4.95 11.74
C PHE A 215 -1.49 4.74 12.65
N ASP A 216 -1.87 5.71 13.48
CA ASP A 216 -3.03 5.66 14.35
C ASP A 216 -4.30 5.50 13.54
N PHE A 217 -4.41 6.18 12.39
CA PHE A 217 -5.55 5.97 11.49
C PHE A 217 -5.54 4.53 10.94
N ALA A 218 -4.41 4.05 10.45
CA ALA A 218 -4.26 2.65 10.05
C ALA A 218 -4.66 1.69 11.19
N GLN A 219 -4.21 1.93 12.42
CA GLN A 219 -4.48 1.04 13.56
C GLN A 219 -5.89 1.23 14.15
N SER A 220 -6.49 2.40 14.07
CA SER A 220 -7.83 2.65 14.64
C SER A 220 -8.94 2.41 13.62
N ASN A 221 -8.60 2.29 12.33
CA ASN A 221 -9.56 2.02 11.29
C ASN A 221 -9.90 0.52 11.28
N PRO A 222 -11.13 0.12 11.63
CA PRO A 222 -11.53 -1.29 11.68
C PRO A 222 -11.35 -2.01 10.33
N PHE A 223 -11.45 -1.29 9.22
CA PHE A 223 -11.22 -1.83 7.87
C PHE A 223 -9.75 -2.13 7.60
N PHE A 224 -8.83 -1.39 8.23
CA PHE A 224 -7.40 -1.60 8.06
C PHE A 224 -6.88 -2.63 9.09
N GLN A 225 -7.40 -2.63 10.32
CA GLN A 225 -7.13 -3.66 11.34
C GLN A 225 -7.46 -5.08 10.86
N GLN A 226 -8.60 -5.26 10.18
CA GLN A 226 -8.97 -6.56 9.61
C GLN A 226 -8.03 -7.02 8.48
N GLY A 227 -7.36 -6.11 7.78
CA GLY A 227 -6.35 -6.42 6.76
C GLY A 227 -4.93 -6.63 7.31
N VAL A 228 -4.56 -5.90 8.37
CA VAL A 228 -3.21 -5.88 8.96
C VAL A 228 -2.93 -7.05 9.89
N THR A 229 -3.97 -7.73 10.40
CA THR A 229 -3.81 -8.90 11.29
C THR A 229 -3.05 -10.07 10.62
N ASN A 230 -2.82 -10.02 9.30
CA ASN A 230 -2.05 -11.02 8.53
C ASN A 230 -0.71 -10.51 7.96
N LEU A 231 -0.30 -9.27 8.24
CA LEU A 231 1.00 -8.74 7.80
C LEU A 231 2.13 -9.38 8.62
N THR A 232 2.61 -10.54 8.17
CA THR A 232 3.79 -11.22 8.73
C THR A 232 5.03 -10.94 7.92
N GLU A 233 6.15 -11.28 8.54
CA GLU A 233 7.52 -10.94 8.21
C GLU A 233 7.94 -11.10 6.71
N ASN A 234 7.30 -11.96 5.94
CA ASN A 234 7.73 -12.33 4.58
C ASN A 234 7.64 -11.25 3.49
N VAL A 235 7.01 -10.09 3.72
CA VAL A 235 6.98 -8.96 2.74
C VAL A 235 8.31 -8.18 2.69
N GLN A 236 9.20 -8.39 3.65
CA GLN A 236 10.47 -7.65 3.74
C GLN A 236 11.42 -7.80 2.54
N GLN A 237 11.24 -8.80 1.69
CA GLN A 237 12.23 -9.16 0.67
C GLN A 237 11.86 -8.77 -0.76
N SER A 238 10.64 -8.28 -1.04
CA SER A 238 10.26 -7.85 -2.39
C SER A 238 10.75 -6.43 -2.70
N ALA A 239 11.73 -6.33 -3.61
CA ALA A 239 12.65 -5.20 -3.76
C ALA A 239 12.16 -3.99 -4.60
N ALA A 240 10.86 -3.78 -4.78
CA ALA A 240 10.34 -2.65 -5.56
C ALA A 240 9.71 -1.60 -4.62
N GLY A 241 10.42 -0.51 -4.32
CA GLY A 241 9.79 0.66 -3.68
C GLY A 241 10.41 1.20 -2.38
N ARG A 242 11.59 0.73 -1.96
CA ARG A 242 12.26 1.23 -0.74
C ARG A 242 12.43 2.76 -0.80
N SER A 243 11.80 3.48 0.14
CA SER A 243 11.91 4.90 0.51
C SER A 243 10.88 5.93 0.03
N ARG A 244 9.66 5.53 -0.41
CA ARG A 244 8.60 6.48 -0.82
C ARG A 244 7.31 6.42 -0.02
N LEU A 245 6.77 7.59 0.32
CA LEU A 245 5.47 7.71 1.00
C LEU A 245 4.30 7.51 0.04
N SER A 246 4.49 7.83 -1.25
CA SER A 246 3.45 7.70 -2.27
C SER A 246 3.23 6.27 -2.78
N ALA A 247 4.14 5.32 -2.51
CA ALA A 247 4.20 4.02 -3.19
C ALA A 247 3.95 2.80 -2.30
N GLY A 248 3.51 2.96 -1.05
CA GLY A 248 3.22 1.79 -0.21
C GLY A 248 4.32 1.33 0.70
N ASP A 249 5.38 2.12 0.81
CA ASP A 249 6.43 1.86 1.76
C ASP A 249 6.08 2.31 3.19
N THR A 250 4.80 2.20 3.54
CA THR A 250 4.37 2.13 4.93
C THR A 250 4.96 0.89 5.58
N LEU A 251 5.30 -0.19 4.83
CA LEU A 251 5.73 -1.47 5.41
C LEU A 251 7.20 -1.54 5.88
N GLU A 252 8.17 -0.88 5.23
CA GLU A 252 9.52 -0.74 5.80
C GLU A 252 9.49 0.10 7.09
N ARG A 253 8.50 1.01 7.22
CA ARG A 253 8.16 1.71 8.48
C ARG A 253 7.33 0.88 9.46
N LEU A 254 6.40 0.04 9.01
CA LEU A 254 5.64 -0.91 9.84
C LEU A 254 6.47 -2.13 10.24
N ARG A 255 7.71 -2.31 9.76
CA ARG A 255 8.63 -3.37 10.19
C ARG A 255 10.00 -2.92 10.71
N THR A 256 10.29 -1.63 10.67
CA THR A 256 11.20 -1.01 11.65
C THR A 256 10.48 -0.64 12.96
N VAL A 257 9.15 -0.78 13.01
CA VAL A 257 8.32 -0.52 14.19
C VAL A 257 7.07 -1.43 14.18
N PRO A 258 7.16 -2.66 14.70
CA PRO A 258 6.23 -3.07 15.75
C PRO A 258 6.86 -4.21 16.60
N LEU A 259 7.29 -3.97 17.83
CA LEU A 259 6.46 -4.35 18.98
C LEU A 259 7.00 -3.78 20.32
N GLU A 260 7.96 -2.83 20.29
CA GLU A 260 8.58 -2.31 21.52
C GLU A 260 8.64 -0.76 21.64
N VAL A 261 8.27 0.04 20.63
CA VAL A 261 8.76 1.44 20.52
C VAL A 261 7.68 2.52 20.26
N ALA A 262 6.47 2.36 20.78
CA ALA A 262 5.36 3.31 20.54
C ALA A 262 5.41 4.65 21.33
N GLN A 263 6.57 5.06 21.87
CA GLN A 263 6.74 6.39 22.48
C GLN A 263 7.94 7.19 21.94
N PRO A 264 9.14 6.61 21.72
CA PRO A 264 10.30 7.39 21.31
C PRO A 264 10.28 7.89 19.85
N LEU A 265 9.51 7.26 18.95
CA LEU A 265 9.58 7.53 17.50
C LEU A 265 8.79 8.76 17.01
N ILE A 266 7.90 9.30 17.84
CA ILE A 266 7.33 10.64 17.61
C ILE A 266 8.45 11.69 17.63
N GLN A 267 9.54 11.45 18.39
CA GLN A 267 10.66 12.37 18.45
C GLN A 267 11.61 12.23 17.26
N GLY A 268 11.95 11.02 16.78
CA GLY A 268 12.92 10.86 15.69
C GLY A 268 12.52 11.52 14.36
N GLN A 269 11.29 11.29 13.90
CA GLN A 269 10.79 11.94 12.67
C GLN A 269 10.49 13.42 12.88
N LYS A 270 10.05 13.81 14.08
CA LYS A 270 9.97 15.21 14.45
C LYS A 270 11.37 15.83 14.42
N GLN A 271 12.42 15.18 14.92
CA GLN A 271 13.80 15.66 14.93
C GLN A 271 14.41 15.68 13.53
N ASP A 272 14.11 14.73 12.65
CA ASP A 272 14.52 14.76 11.24
C ASP A 272 13.79 15.87 10.48
N ILE A 273 12.49 16.04 10.72
CA ILE A 273 11.70 17.16 10.18
C ILE A 273 12.24 18.48 10.73
N LEU A 274 12.50 18.60 12.04
CA LEU A 274 13.04 19.78 12.70
C LEU A 274 14.45 20.11 12.19
N SER A 275 15.33 19.11 12.06
CA SER A 275 16.67 19.22 11.46
C SER A 275 16.61 19.63 9.99
N LEU A 276 15.71 19.03 9.20
CA LEU A 276 15.47 19.43 7.82
C LEU A 276 14.85 20.83 7.74
N LEU A 277 14.04 21.26 8.69
CA LEU A 277 13.45 22.60 8.75
C LEU A 277 14.40 23.65 9.39
N GLY A 278 15.52 23.23 9.98
CA GLY A 278 16.48 24.10 10.68
C GLY A 278 15.99 24.64 12.02
N ILE A 279 15.09 23.92 12.69
CA ILE A 279 14.49 24.27 13.99
C ILE A 279 15.10 23.31 15.02
N SER A 280 15.82 23.82 16.02
CA SER A 280 16.41 23.03 17.12
C SER A 280 15.44 22.76 18.26
#